data_AF-A0A6L7F4J5-F1
#
_entry.id   AF-A0A6L7F4J5-F1
#
_cell.length_a   1.000
_cell.length_b   1.000
_cell.length_c   1.000
_cell.angle_alpha   90.00
_cell.angle_beta   90.00
_cell.angle_gamma   90.00
#
_symmetry.space_group_name_H-M   'P 1'
#
loop_
_entity.id
_entity.type
_entity.pdbx_description
1 polymer ?
#
loop_
_entity_poly.entity_id
_entity_poly.type
_entity_poly.pdbx_seq_one_letter_code
_entity_poly.pdbx_strand_id
1 'polypeptide(L)'
;MPAAAGAHRTAAGRLARDVVAGRRGGAAPDRPDPARRDRAGSAAPARALDHLLTVSTAASTAASTPAPTWAEVLGSLVSGADLSQAQASWAMGEILSGEATPAQIAGFAVALRAKGETVEEVSGLVAAMHAAATPISVPGRLLDVVGTGGDRSMSVNISTMSAIVAAGAGARVVKHGNRSASSQSGSADVLERLGVRLDLPADRVAAIADEAGITFLFAAAFNPAMRHTAVPRRELGIGTTFNFLGPLANPARPAANAIGVADPRMAPVLAGVLAARGADAWVFTGDDGLDELTTTTTSTLHVVHDGQVSTATVDPRAHGIAPATPDDLRGGGPDHNADVVRRLLAGESGPVRDAVLLNAGAALAVYDSPGEPVDDSLAAGIARAAESVDSGAAAAALERWVAASSA
;
A
#
# COMPACT_ATOMS: atom_id res chain seq x y z
N MET A 1 44.35 32.93 -25.32
CA MET A 1 43.76 33.98 -26.18
C MET A 1 44.10 33.68 -27.63
N PRO A 2 43.25 34.04 -28.62
CA PRO A 2 41.78 33.91 -28.70
C PRO A 2 41.36 33.29 -30.07
N ALA A 3 40.11 32.87 -30.30
CA ALA A 3 38.99 33.64 -30.88
C ALA A 3 38.05 32.61 -31.58
N ALA A 4 36.75 32.77 -31.81
CA ALA A 4 35.72 33.71 -31.41
C ALA A 4 34.34 33.11 -31.80
N ALA A 5 33.33 33.53 -31.03
CA ALA A 5 31.92 33.82 -31.36
C ALA A 5 31.17 33.09 -32.50
N GLY A 6 29.99 32.58 -32.14
CA GLY A 6 28.85 32.38 -33.05
C GLY A 6 27.54 32.35 -32.27
N ALA A 7 26.91 33.51 -32.12
CA ALA A 7 25.58 33.67 -31.53
C ALA A 7 24.50 33.52 -32.59
N HIS A 8 23.42 32.80 -32.30
CA HIS A 8 22.14 32.99 -32.95
C HIS A 8 21.01 32.98 -31.91
N ARG A 9 20.30 34.11 -31.82
CA ARG A 9 19.02 34.28 -31.13
C ARG A 9 17.91 34.32 -32.18
N THR A 10 16.79 33.66 -31.90
CA THR A 10 15.40 34.03 -32.24
C THR A 10 14.52 33.30 -31.21
N ALA A 11 13.87 33.93 -30.24
CA ALA A 11 12.74 34.88 -30.25
C ALA A 11 11.36 34.23 -30.51
N ALA A 12 10.72 33.77 -29.44
CA ALA A 12 9.27 33.81 -29.15
C ALA A 12 9.11 33.46 -27.65
N GLY A 13 8.43 34.17 -26.76
CA GLY A 13 7.53 35.30 -26.89
C GLY A 13 6.27 35.03 -26.05
N ARG A 14 6.19 35.66 -24.85
CA ARG A 14 4.99 35.95 -24.00
C ARG A 14 4.50 34.84 -23.05
N LEU A 15 3.98 35.09 -21.83
CA LEU A 15 3.76 36.23 -20.90
C LEU A 15 3.43 35.50 -19.55
N ALA A 16 3.94 35.88 -18.37
CA ALA A 16 3.33 36.87 -17.49
C ALA A 16 4.19 37.06 -16.21
N ARG A 17 4.33 38.32 -15.83
CA ARG A 17 4.74 38.92 -14.54
C ARG A 17 3.59 39.87 -14.18
N ASP A 18 3.26 40.27 -12.96
CA ASP A 18 3.70 40.08 -11.59
C ASP A 18 2.61 40.78 -10.74
N VAL A 19 2.73 40.64 -9.41
CA VAL A 19 2.61 41.71 -8.39
C VAL A 19 1.54 41.50 -7.31
N VAL A 20 2.09 41.67 -6.11
CA VAL A 20 1.67 41.46 -4.73
C VAL A 20 1.17 42.77 -4.08
N ALA A 21 0.48 42.60 -2.95
CA ALA A 21 0.31 43.51 -1.79
C ALA A 21 -0.92 44.42 -1.70
N GLY A 22 -1.58 44.36 -0.53
CA GLY A 22 -2.21 45.53 0.08
C GLY A 22 -3.41 45.30 1.00
N ARG A 23 -3.16 45.16 2.31
CA ARG A 23 -4.12 45.11 3.45
C ARG A 23 -5.15 46.27 3.49
N ARG A 24 -6.34 46.03 4.10
CA ARG A 24 -6.81 46.57 5.41
C ARG A 24 -8.35 46.52 5.61
N GLY A 25 -8.77 46.22 6.85
CA GLY A 25 -10.08 46.55 7.47
C GLY A 25 -11.12 45.41 7.44
N GLY A 26 -11.84 45.06 8.50
CA GLY A 26 -11.96 45.57 9.86
C GLY A 26 -12.96 44.74 10.68
N ALA A 27 -12.82 44.83 12.02
CA ALA A 27 -13.81 44.71 13.09
C ALA A 27 -14.79 43.49 13.19
N ALA A 28 -14.69 42.81 14.35
CA ALA A 28 -15.76 42.01 14.97
C ALA A 28 -16.90 42.91 15.49
N PRO A 29 -18.12 42.40 15.71
CA PRO A 29 -18.52 41.84 17.03
C PRO A 29 -19.54 40.68 16.86
N ASP A 30 -20.19 40.02 17.82
CA ASP A 30 -20.16 39.87 19.28
C ASP A 30 -20.85 38.51 19.55
N ARG A 31 -20.52 37.84 20.66
CA ARG A 31 -21.28 36.67 21.13
C ARG A 31 -22.57 37.11 21.83
N PRO A 32 -23.56 36.21 21.90
CA PRO A 32 -24.08 35.90 23.22
C PRO A 32 -24.32 34.38 23.45
N ASP A 33 -24.17 34.00 24.71
CA ASP A 33 -24.53 32.73 25.36
C ASP A 33 -25.24 33.12 26.68
N PRO A 34 -25.91 32.27 27.49
CA PRO A 34 -26.60 30.98 27.29
C PRO A 34 -28.06 30.99 27.83
N ALA A 35 -28.72 29.83 27.70
CA ALA A 35 -29.74 29.25 28.60
C ALA A 35 -31.19 29.80 28.54
N ARG A 36 -32.20 28.92 28.38
CA ARG A 36 -32.79 28.05 29.42
C ARG A 36 -34.23 27.60 29.03
N ARG A 37 -34.60 26.40 29.49
CA ARG A 37 -35.97 25.92 29.84
C ARG A 37 -36.95 25.64 28.69
N ASP A 38 -37.91 24.73 28.80
CA ASP A 38 -38.23 23.58 29.66
C ASP A 38 -39.47 22.93 29.01
N ARG A 39 -39.54 21.60 29.07
CA ARG A 39 -40.73 20.76 29.34
C ARG A 39 -41.95 20.74 28.41
N ALA A 40 -42.31 19.48 28.10
CA ALA A 40 -43.63 18.84 28.17
C ALA A 40 -44.73 19.39 27.23
N GLY A 41 -45.55 18.59 26.57
CA GLY A 41 -45.93 17.19 26.70
C GLY A 41 -47.31 17.04 26.04
N SER A 42 -47.90 15.85 26.19
CA SER A 42 -49.29 15.51 25.90
C SER A 42 -49.62 14.93 24.52
N ALA A 43 -50.14 13.70 24.60
CA ALA A 43 -50.62 12.86 23.52
C ALA A 43 -52.14 12.94 23.37
N ALA A 44 -52.58 12.75 22.11
CA ALA A 44 -53.78 12.01 21.65
C ALA A 44 -55.20 12.58 21.92
N PRO A 45 -56.26 12.05 21.27
CA PRO A 45 -56.47 11.71 19.85
C PRO A 45 -57.88 12.13 19.34
N ALA A 46 -58.19 11.92 18.04
CA ALA A 46 -59.41 11.22 17.57
C ALA A 46 -59.76 11.46 16.09
N ARG A 47 -59.90 10.32 15.37
CA ARG A 47 -60.91 9.99 14.31
C ARG A 47 -60.99 10.86 13.06
N ALA A 48 -61.35 10.40 11.88
CA ALA A 48 -61.45 9.11 11.19
C ALA A 48 -62.00 9.52 9.82
N LEU A 49 -61.44 9.05 8.71
CA LEU A 49 -62.19 8.86 7.47
C LEU A 49 -61.41 7.95 6.54
N ASP A 50 -62.01 6.78 6.35
CA ASP A 50 -61.67 5.78 5.35
C ASP A 50 -61.60 6.38 3.95
N HIS A 51 -60.51 6.08 3.24
CA HIS A 51 -60.60 5.85 1.80
C HIS A 51 -59.70 4.67 1.42
N LEU A 52 -60.37 3.59 1.04
CA LEU A 52 -59.81 2.38 0.47
C LEU A 52 -59.28 2.62 -0.96
N LEU A 53 -58.08 2.06 -1.19
CA LEU A 53 -57.66 1.30 -2.37
C LEU A 53 -57.45 2.03 -3.71
N THR A 54 -56.19 2.30 -4.04
CA THR A 54 -55.44 1.46 -5.00
C THR A 54 -53.95 1.79 -4.92
N VAL A 55 -53.19 1.02 -4.15
CA VAL A 55 -51.72 1.03 -4.28
C VAL A 55 -51.41 0.17 -5.50
N SER A 56 -51.15 0.83 -6.63
CA SER A 56 -50.49 0.19 -7.76
C SER A 56 -49.09 -0.21 -7.31
N THR A 57 -48.89 -1.49 -6.99
CA THR A 57 -47.57 -2.08 -6.89
C THR A 57 -47.01 -2.21 -8.30
N ALA A 58 -46.57 -1.09 -8.87
CA ALA A 58 -45.57 -1.13 -9.92
C ALA A 58 -44.29 -1.62 -9.24
N ALA A 59 -44.07 -2.94 -9.29
CA ALA A 59 -42.75 -3.50 -9.11
C ALA A 59 -41.85 -2.79 -10.14
N SER A 60 -41.02 -1.87 -9.66
CA SER A 60 -39.94 -1.32 -10.44
C SER A 60 -39.01 -2.48 -10.74
N THR A 61 -39.22 -3.11 -11.90
CA THR A 61 -38.19 -3.88 -12.56
C THR A 61 -37.10 -2.86 -12.90
N ALA A 62 -36.19 -2.63 -11.96
CA ALA A 62 -34.92 -2.01 -12.27
C ALA A 62 -34.35 -2.84 -13.42
N ALA A 63 -34.39 -2.29 -14.63
CA ALA A 63 -33.79 -2.92 -15.79
C ALA A 63 -32.34 -3.19 -15.40
N SER A 64 -31.95 -4.47 -15.33
CA SER A 64 -30.56 -4.82 -15.07
C SER A 64 -29.75 -4.19 -16.18
N THR A 65 -28.95 -3.17 -15.87
CA THR A 65 -27.97 -2.65 -16.82
C THR A 65 -27.20 -3.86 -17.35
N PRO A 66 -27.12 -4.06 -18.68
CA PRO A 66 -26.40 -5.20 -19.22
C PRO A 66 -24.96 -5.20 -18.68
N ALA A 67 -24.42 -6.39 -18.42
CA ALA A 67 -23.06 -6.52 -17.95
C ALA A 67 -22.09 -5.85 -18.94
N PRO A 68 -21.02 -5.19 -18.48
CA PRO A 68 -20.05 -4.56 -19.37
C PRO A 68 -19.45 -5.56 -20.36
N THR A 69 -18.92 -5.05 -21.48
CA THR A 69 -18.16 -5.85 -22.44
C THR A 69 -16.70 -5.41 -22.54
N TRP A 70 -15.83 -6.30 -23.01
CA TRP A 70 -14.42 -5.96 -23.25
C TRP A 70 -14.25 -4.82 -24.27
N ALA A 71 -15.11 -4.75 -25.30
CA ALA A 71 -15.05 -3.67 -26.29
C ALA A 71 -15.36 -2.30 -25.67
N GLU A 72 -16.34 -2.24 -24.77
CA GLU A 72 -16.67 -1.01 -24.03
C GLU A 72 -15.53 -0.63 -23.08
N VAL A 73 -15.04 -1.57 -22.25
CA VAL A 73 -13.97 -1.31 -21.29
C VAL A 73 -12.69 -0.84 -21.98
N LEU A 74 -12.24 -1.55 -23.01
CA LEU A 74 -11.02 -1.17 -23.74
C LEU A 74 -11.23 0.13 -24.54
N GLY A 75 -12.42 0.34 -25.12
CA GLY A 75 -12.77 1.56 -25.83
C GLY A 75 -12.71 2.80 -24.92
N SER A 76 -13.28 2.70 -23.71
CA SER A 76 -13.19 3.76 -22.69
C SER A 76 -11.73 4.09 -22.35
N LEU A 77 -10.93 3.09 -22.01
CA LEU A 77 -9.53 3.30 -21.63
C LEU A 77 -8.69 3.91 -22.76
N VAL A 78 -8.85 3.42 -24.00
CA VAL A 78 -8.13 3.95 -25.17
C VAL A 78 -8.55 5.39 -25.50
N SER A 79 -9.80 5.76 -25.21
CA SER A 79 -10.26 7.14 -25.36
C SER A 79 -9.82 8.08 -24.22
N GLY A 80 -9.11 7.56 -23.22
CA GLY A 80 -8.68 8.32 -22.04
C GLY A 80 -9.79 8.55 -21.01
N ALA A 81 -10.89 7.80 -21.08
CA ALA A 81 -12.00 7.87 -20.13
C ALA A 81 -11.81 6.89 -18.97
N ASP A 82 -12.14 7.34 -17.76
CA ASP A 82 -12.09 6.52 -16.56
C ASP A 82 -13.19 5.46 -16.55
N LEU A 83 -12.86 4.29 -16.03
CA LEU A 83 -13.84 3.26 -15.72
C LEU A 83 -14.46 3.53 -14.35
N SER A 84 -15.75 3.25 -14.23
CA SER A 84 -16.36 3.12 -12.90
C SER A 84 -15.74 1.95 -12.13
N GLN A 85 -15.84 2.00 -10.79
CA GLN A 85 -15.43 0.90 -9.92
C GLN A 85 -16.06 -0.45 -10.35
N ALA A 86 -17.33 -0.44 -10.78
CA ALA A 86 -18.04 -1.64 -11.23
C ALA A 86 -17.45 -2.22 -12.53
N GLN A 87 -17.08 -1.38 -13.50
CA GLN A 87 -16.44 -1.81 -14.74
C GLN A 87 -15.05 -2.38 -14.49
N ALA A 88 -14.25 -1.72 -13.65
CA ALA A 88 -12.93 -2.23 -13.28
C ALA A 88 -13.03 -3.56 -12.52
N SER A 89 -13.98 -3.68 -11.59
CA SER A 89 -14.25 -4.92 -10.87
C SER A 89 -14.71 -6.05 -11.80
N TRP A 90 -15.60 -5.76 -12.75
CA TRP A 90 -16.02 -6.71 -13.78
C TRP A 90 -14.83 -7.19 -14.62
N ALA A 91 -14.02 -6.27 -15.15
CA ALA A 91 -12.86 -6.61 -15.98
C ALA A 91 -11.88 -7.50 -15.21
N MET A 92 -11.59 -7.17 -13.95
CA MET A 92 -10.74 -8.01 -13.10
C MET A 92 -11.37 -9.36 -12.78
N GLY A 93 -12.69 -9.42 -12.59
CA GLY A 93 -13.43 -10.66 -12.41
C GLY A 93 -13.25 -11.62 -13.60
N GLU A 94 -13.41 -11.13 -14.82
CA GLU A 94 -13.19 -11.89 -16.07
C GLU A 94 -11.74 -12.39 -16.20
N ILE A 95 -10.78 -11.58 -15.76
CA ILE A 95 -9.36 -11.96 -15.74
C ILE A 95 -9.12 -13.09 -14.73
N LEU A 96 -9.71 -12.98 -13.53
CA LEU A 96 -9.52 -13.93 -12.43
C LEU A 96 -10.26 -15.25 -12.66
N SER A 97 -11.39 -15.24 -13.38
CA SER A 97 -12.13 -16.45 -13.78
C SER A 97 -11.46 -17.20 -14.95
N GLY A 98 -10.60 -16.53 -15.71
CA GLY A 98 -9.92 -17.10 -16.88
C GLY A 98 -10.70 -16.95 -18.18
N GLU A 99 -11.79 -16.17 -18.20
CA GLU A 99 -12.59 -15.89 -19.39
C GLU A 99 -11.94 -14.81 -20.28
N ALA A 100 -11.07 -13.97 -19.73
CA ALA A 100 -10.32 -12.99 -20.50
C ALA A 100 -9.20 -13.64 -21.34
N THR A 101 -9.18 -13.34 -22.63
CA THR A 101 -8.10 -13.75 -23.53
C THR A 101 -6.78 -13.03 -23.19
N PRO A 102 -5.60 -13.60 -23.56
CA PRO A 102 -4.32 -12.91 -23.38
C PRO A 102 -4.27 -11.51 -24.00
N ALA A 103 -4.90 -11.33 -25.17
CA ALA A 103 -4.97 -10.04 -25.86
C ALA A 103 -5.81 -9.01 -25.08
N GLN A 104 -6.93 -9.42 -24.48
CA GLN A 104 -7.75 -8.55 -23.64
C GLN A 104 -7.02 -8.15 -22.36
N ILE A 105 -6.35 -9.10 -21.69
CA ILE A 105 -5.55 -8.82 -20.49
C ILE A 105 -4.43 -7.82 -20.82
N ALA A 106 -3.69 -8.05 -21.90
CA ALA A 106 -2.61 -7.17 -22.31
C ALA A 106 -3.12 -5.77 -22.71
N GLY A 107 -4.20 -5.71 -23.51
CA GLY A 107 -4.83 -4.46 -23.91
C GLY A 107 -5.33 -3.66 -22.72
N PHE A 108 -5.97 -4.32 -21.75
CA PHE A 108 -6.44 -3.71 -20.51
C PHE A 108 -5.29 -3.13 -19.69
N ALA A 109 -4.25 -3.94 -19.45
CA ALA A 109 -3.10 -3.54 -18.63
C ALA A 109 -2.36 -2.33 -19.23
N VAL A 110 -2.17 -2.32 -20.55
CA VAL A 110 -1.48 -1.22 -21.26
C VAL A 110 -2.35 0.02 -21.32
N ALA A 111 -3.62 -0.11 -21.70
CA ALA A 111 -4.53 1.03 -21.85
C ALA A 111 -4.78 1.72 -20.51
N LEU A 112 -5.02 0.95 -19.44
CA LEU A 112 -5.21 1.49 -18.09
C LEU A 112 -3.95 2.22 -17.60
N ARG A 113 -2.78 1.60 -17.75
CA ARG A 113 -1.51 2.23 -17.34
C ARG A 113 -1.17 3.48 -18.15
N ALA A 114 -1.47 3.49 -19.45
CA ALA A 114 -1.21 4.63 -20.33
C ALA A 114 -2.15 5.81 -20.02
N LYS A 115 -3.42 5.52 -19.70
CA LYS A 115 -4.40 6.52 -19.23
C LYS A 115 -3.97 7.11 -17.89
N GLY A 116 -3.48 6.27 -17.00
CA GLY A 116 -3.27 6.58 -15.59
C GLY A 116 -4.43 6.05 -14.75
N GLU A 117 -4.08 5.27 -13.73
CA GLU A 117 -5.02 4.63 -12.83
C GLU A 117 -5.71 5.62 -11.88
N THR A 118 -7.02 5.47 -11.67
CA THR A 118 -7.74 6.20 -10.61
C THR A 118 -7.93 5.35 -9.35
N VAL A 119 -8.26 6.01 -8.24
CA VAL A 119 -8.60 5.34 -6.96
C VAL A 119 -9.81 4.40 -7.14
N GLU A 120 -10.83 4.81 -7.88
CA GLU A 120 -12.04 4.00 -8.12
C GLU A 120 -11.72 2.74 -8.94
N GLU A 121 -10.92 2.88 -9.98
CA GLU A 121 -10.49 1.76 -10.83
C GLU A 121 -9.71 0.75 -10.01
N VAL A 122 -8.65 1.18 -9.30
CA VAL A 122 -7.82 0.28 -8.49
C VAL A 122 -8.64 -0.34 -7.35
N SER A 123 -9.56 0.41 -6.73
CA SER A 123 -10.48 -0.14 -5.72
C SER A 123 -11.35 -1.26 -6.30
N GLY A 124 -11.84 -1.12 -7.54
CA GLY A 124 -12.60 -2.16 -8.24
C GLY A 124 -11.77 -3.41 -8.50
N LEU A 125 -10.53 -3.25 -8.97
CA LEU A 125 -9.59 -4.36 -9.19
C LEU A 125 -9.30 -5.12 -7.89
N VAL A 126 -8.97 -4.40 -6.83
CA VAL A 126 -8.64 -4.98 -5.51
C VAL A 126 -9.84 -5.68 -4.89
N ALA A 127 -11.05 -5.12 -5.04
CA ALA A 127 -12.28 -5.77 -4.59
C ALA A 127 -12.50 -7.13 -5.25
N ALA A 128 -12.29 -7.22 -6.57
CA ALA A 128 -12.38 -8.49 -7.31
C ALA A 128 -11.30 -9.48 -6.86
N MET A 129 -10.06 -9.02 -6.64
CA MET A 129 -8.99 -9.88 -6.11
C MET A 129 -9.33 -10.45 -4.74
N HIS A 130 -9.82 -9.62 -3.82
CA HIS A 130 -10.24 -10.10 -2.51
C HIS A 130 -11.40 -11.09 -2.56
N ALA A 131 -12.32 -10.95 -3.52
CA ALA A 131 -13.41 -11.90 -3.71
C ALA A 131 -12.93 -13.27 -4.24
N ALA A 132 -11.85 -13.29 -5.02
CA ALA A 132 -11.28 -14.50 -5.61
C ALA A 132 -10.12 -15.12 -4.80
N ALA A 133 -9.64 -14.43 -3.76
CA ALA A 133 -8.52 -14.88 -2.94
C ALA A 133 -8.88 -16.10 -2.08
N THR A 134 -7.87 -16.90 -1.73
CA THR A 134 -8.02 -17.97 -0.74
C THR A 134 -8.38 -17.34 0.61
N PRO A 135 -9.52 -17.70 1.22
CA PRO A 135 -9.94 -17.09 2.48
C PRO A 135 -8.96 -17.37 3.61
N ILE A 136 -8.70 -16.34 4.43
CA ILE A 136 -7.93 -16.45 5.66
C ILE A 136 -8.43 -15.42 6.67
N SER A 137 -8.43 -15.79 7.95
CA SER A 137 -8.77 -14.89 9.04
C SER A 137 -7.72 -15.01 10.12
N VAL A 138 -7.13 -13.88 10.51
CA VAL A 138 -6.21 -13.75 11.63
C VAL A 138 -6.79 -12.68 12.55
N PRO A 139 -7.03 -12.97 13.84
CA PRO A 139 -7.64 -12.00 14.75
C PRO A 139 -6.67 -10.88 15.13
N GLY A 140 -7.21 -9.77 15.61
CA GLY A 140 -6.45 -8.63 16.13
C GLY A 140 -6.15 -7.55 15.08
N ARG A 141 -5.44 -6.51 15.51
CA ARG A 141 -4.91 -5.48 14.61
C ARG A 141 -3.71 -6.08 13.89
N LEU A 142 -3.74 -6.11 12.56
CA LEU A 142 -2.69 -6.72 11.75
C LEU A 142 -1.86 -5.64 11.05
N LEU A 143 -0.58 -5.91 10.87
CA LEU A 143 0.38 -5.09 10.14
C LEU A 143 0.86 -5.81 8.87
N ASP A 144 0.86 -5.11 7.73
CA ASP A 144 1.66 -5.50 6.56
C ASP A 144 2.82 -4.52 6.36
N VAL A 145 3.95 -5.05 5.90
CA VAL A 145 5.14 -4.28 5.51
C VAL A 145 5.57 -4.81 4.15
N VAL A 146 5.36 -4.06 3.08
CA VAL A 146 5.50 -4.57 1.71
C VAL A 146 5.81 -3.47 0.72
N GLY A 147 6.56 -3.79 -0.33
CA GLY A 147 6.80 -2.88 -1.45
C GLY A 147 6.09 -3.34 -2.72
N THR A 148 5.87 -2.44 -3.68
CA THR A 148 5.38 -2.81 -5.02
C THR A 148 6.44 -3.59 -5.82
N GLY A 149 7.71 -3.48 -5.43
CA GLY A 149 8.87 -3.87 -6.21
C GLY A 149 9.01 -3.02 -7.47
N GLY A 150 9.98 -3.40 -8.31
CA GLY A 150 10.19 -2.80 -9.63
C GLY A 150 11.01 -1.51 -9.63
N ASP A 151 11.59 -1.12 -8.49
CA ASP A 151 12.56 -0.03 -8.35
C ASP A 151 13.90 -0.30 -9.08
N ARG A 152 14.20 -1.59 -9.34
CA ARG A 152 15.45 -2.09 -9.96
C ARG A 152 16.70 -1.74 -9.15
N SER A 153 16.56 -1.48 -7.85
CA SER A 153 17.68 -1.17 -6.96
C SER A 153 18.56 -2.38 -6.66
N MET A 154 17.96 -3.58 -6.75
CA MET A 154 18.60 -4.84 -6.35
C MET A 154 19.05 -4.79 -4.90
N SER A 155 18.30 -4.10 -4.05
CA SER A 155 18.58 -3.96 -2.62
C SER A 155 18.44 -5.29 -1.86
N VAL A 156 18.97 -5.31 -0.64
CA VAL A 156 18.62 -6.34 0.36
C VAL A 156 17.12 -6.29 0.67
N ASN A 157 16.54 -7.37 1.20
CA ASN A 157 15.09 -7.45 1.44
C ASN A 157 14.64 -6.65 2.69
N ILE A 158 14.72 -5.31 2.63
CA ILE A 158 14.42 -4.36 3.72
C ILE A 158 13.03 -4.64 4.30
N SER A 159 11.95 -4.60 3.51
CA SER A 159 10.61 -4.90 4.01
C SER A 159 10.44 -6.29 4.65
N THR A 160 11.30 -7.27 4.36
CA THR A 160 11.26 -8.60 5.01
C THR A 160 11.94 -8.54 6.37
N MET A 161 13.10 -7.89 6.45
CA MET A 161 13.78 -7.64 7.71
C MET A 161 12.94 -6.75 8.64
N SER A 162 12.33 -5.68 8.12
CA SER A 162 11.45 -4.79 8.89
C SER A 162 10.22 -5.50 9.43
N ALA A 163 9.63 -6.43 8.68
CA ALA A 163 8.52 -7.26 9.16
C ALA A 163 8.92 -8.14 10.37
N ILE A 164 10.10 -8.77 10.31
CA ILE A 164 10.63 -9.58 11.43
C ILE A 164 10.91 -8.70 12.65
N VAL A 165 11.53 -7.53 12.45
CA VAL A 165 11.83 -6.56 13.52
C VAL A 165 10.55 -6.04 14.16
N ALA A 166 9.53 -5.68 13.38
CA ALA A 166 8.23 -5.23 13.90
C ALA A 166 7.52 -6.33 14.71
N ALA A 167 7.60 -7.59 14.26
CA ALA A 167 7.07 -8.73 15.02
C ALA A 167 7.81 -8.95 16.35
N GLY A 168 9.15 -8.81 16.36
CA GLY A 168 9.95 -8.81 17.58
C GLY A 168 9.59 -7.66 18.54
N ALA A 169 9.17 -6.51 18.00
CA ALA A 169 8.69 -5.36 18.77
C ALA A 169 7.24 -5.52 19.26
N GLY A 170 6.58 -6.65 18.98
CA GLY A 170 5.23 -6.98 19.45
C GLY A 170 4.09 -6.66 18.49
N ALA A 171 4.36 -6.17 17.28
CA ALA A 171 3.32 -6.02 16.26
C ALA A 171 2.89 -7.39 15.72
N ARG A 172 1.59 -7.55 15.43
CA ARG A 172 1.09 -8.78 14.79
C ARG A 172 1.19 -8.64 13.27
N VAL A 173 2.16 -9.31 12.67
CA VAL A 173 2.51 -9.12 11.26
C VAL A 173 1.90 -10.22 10.38
N VAL A 174 1.18 -9.82 9.33
CA VAL A 174 0.69 -10.73 8.28
C VAL A 174 1.22 -10.22 6.95
N LYS A 175 2.46 -10.60 6.63
CA LYS A 175 3.14 -10.10 5.44
C LYS A 175 2.61 -10.78 4.19
N HIS A 176 2.17 -10.01 3.19
CA HIS A 176 1.88 -10.55 1.87
C HIS A 176 3.11 -10.40 0.96
N GLY A 177 3.45 -11.44 0.20
CA GLY A 177 4.60 -11.36 -0.68
C GLY A 177 4.69 -12.49 -1.68
N ASN A 178 5.67 -12.38 -2.56
CA ASN A 178 5.90 -13.35 -3.63
C ASN A 178 7.40 -13.63 -3.80
N ARG A 179 7.71 -14.58 -4.69
CA ARG A 179 9.05 -14.73 -5.27
C ARG A 179 9.36 -13.55 -6.16
N SER A 180 10.65 -13.29 -6.39
CA SER A 180 11.04 -12.16 -7.22
C SER A 180 10.57 -12.30 -8.67
N ALA A 181 10.16 -11.19 -9.28
CA ALA A 181 9.94 -11.06 -10.71
C ALA A 181 11.08 -10.31 -11.43
N SER A 182 11.86 -9.49 -10.71
CA SER A 182 12.86 -8.57 -11.30
C SER A 182 14.12 -8.32 -10.45
N SER A 183 14.12 -8.73 -9.18
CA SER A 183 15.30 -8.71 -8.29
C SER A 183 16.01 -10.07 -8.27
N GLN A 184 17.19 -10.14 -7.65
CA GLN A 184 17.93 -11.40 -7.46
C GLN A 184 17.28 -12.32 -6.40
N SER A 185 16.47 -11.77 -5.49
CA SER A 185 15.81 -12.52 -4.42
C SER A 185 14.53 -11.82 -3.92
N GLY A 186 13.41 -12.54 -3.90
CA GLY A 186 12.15 -12.07 -3.35
C GLY A 186 12.02 -12.42 -1.87
N SER A 187 10.98 -11.89 -1.20
CA SER A 187 10.70 -12.21 0.20
C SER A 187 10.54 -13.70 0.43
N ALA A 188 9.78 -14.39 -0.45
CA ALA A 188 9.58 -15.84 -0.32
C ALA A 188 10.90 -16.62 -0.42
N ASP A 189 11.79 -16.23 -1.33
CA ASP A 189 13.06 -16.91 -1.56
C ASP A 189 13.98 -16.79 -0.33
N VAL A 190 14.04 -15.62 0.31
CA VAL A 190 14.82 -15.42 1.54
C VAL A 190 14.21 -16.15 2.73
N LEU A 191 12.89 -16.11 2.90
CA LEU A 191 12.21 -16.76 4.02
C LEU A 191 12.44 -18.28 4.01
N GLU A 192 12.40 -18.92 2.84
CA GLU A 192 12.76 -20.35 2.72
C GLU A 192 14.21 -20.61 3.12
N ARG A 193 15.15 -19.74 2.76
CA ARG A 193 16.57 -19.84 3.17
C ARG A 193 16.80 -19.57 4.65
N LEU A 194 15.89 -18.88 5.31
CA LEU A 194 15.87 -18.72 6.76
C LEU A 194 15.20 -19.91 7.48
N GLY A 195 14.59 -20.84 6.75
CA GLY A 195 13.97 -22.06 7.28
C GLY A 195 12.46 -21.96 7.47
N VAL A 196 11.82 -20.88 7.02
CA VAL A 196 10.35 -20.74 7.10
C VAL A 196 9.71 -21.58 5.99
N ARG A 197 8.78 -22.46 6.36
CA ARG A 197 7.98 -23.21 5.39
C ARG A 197 6.83 -22.37 4.84
N LEU A 198 6.70 -22.34 3.51
CA LEU A 198 5.68 -21.56 2.78
C LEU A 198 4.60 -22.45 2.14
N ASP A 199 4.80 -23.76 2.17
CA ASP A 199 3.94 -24.79 1.58
C ASP A 199 2.90 -25.31 2.60
N LEU A 200 2.23 -24.38 3.28
CA LEU A 200 1.31 -24.69 4.37
C LEU A 200 -0.15 -24.37 3.98
N PRO A 201 -1.13 -25.15 4.49
CA PRO A 201 -2.54 -24.84 4.29
C PRO A 201 -2.93 -23.56 5.05
N ALA A 202 -4.00 -22.89 4.59
CA ALA A 202 -4.37 -21.55 5.06
C ALA A 202 -4.69 -21.48 6.55
N ASP A 203 -5.27 -22.53 7.13
CA ASP A 203 -5.55 -22.66 8.56
C ASP A 203 -4.26 -22.71 9.39
N ARG A 204 -3.24 -23.44 8.93
CA ARG A 204 -1.92 -23.45 9.58
C ARG A 204 -1.23 -22.09 9.46
N VAL A 205 -1.28 -21.46 8.27
CA VAL A 205 -0.73 -20.11 8.05
C VAL A 205 -1.36 -19.10 9.01
N ALA A 206 -2.68 -19.19 9.26
CA ALA A 206 -3.37 -18.34 10.22
C ALA A 206 -2.92 -18.59 11.67
N ALA A 207 -2.84 -19.86 12.09
CA ALA A 207 -2.42 -20.23 13.44
C ALA A 207 -0.98 -19.79 13.77
N ILE A 208 -0.08 -19.81 12.79
CA ILE A 208 1.31 -19.34 12.94
C ILE A 208 1.35 -17.86 13.34
N ALA A 209 0.42 -17.03 12.87
CA ALA A 209 0.38 -15.62 13.26
C ALA A 209 0.13 -15.43 14.77
N ASP A 210 -0.66 -16.31 15.39
CA ASP A 210 -0.90 -16.31 16.83
C ASP A 210 0.32 -16.85 17.61
N GLU A 211 0.96 -17.91 17.11
CA GLU A 211 2.08 -18.58 17.80
C GLU A 211 3.40 -17.80 17.74
N ALA A 212 3.69 -17.18 16.59
CA ALA A 212 4.96 -16.49 16.35
C ALA A 212 4.84 -14.96 16.42
N GLY A 213 3.62 -14.41 16.32
CA GLY A 213 3.37 -12.98 16.12
C GLY A 213 3.57 -12.52 14.67
N ILE A 214 3.96 -13.42 13.78
CA ILE A 214 4.19 -13.17 12.36
C ILE A 214 3.80 -14.36 11.50
N THR A 215 3.22 -14.11 10.33
CA THR A 215 3.02 -15.12 9.28
C THR A 215 3.26 -14.51 7.89
N PHE A 216 3.29 -15.36 6.86
CA PHE A 216 3.46 -14.94 5.48
C PHE A 216 2.40 -15.54 4.56
N LEU A 217 1.72 -14.67 3.83
CA LEU A 217 0.76 -15.05 2.81
C LEU A 217 1.49 -15.10 1.48
N PHE A 218 1.85 -16.31 1.03
CA PHE A 218 2.49 -16.47 -0.26
C PHE A 218 1.49 -16.22 -1.39
N ALA A 219 1.72 -15.16 -2.18
CA ALA A 219 0.78 -14.67 -3.18
C ALA A 219 0.33 -15.75 -4.18
N ALA A 220 1.20 -16.70 -4.55
CA ALA A 220 0.83 -17.79 -5.45
C ALA A 220 -0.21 -18.76 -4.83
N ALA A 221 -0.21 -18.94 -3.51
CA ALA A 221 -1.16 -19.78 -2.79
C ALA A 221 -2.45 -19.04 -2.42
N PHE A 222 -2.34 -17.73 -2.14
CA PHE A 222 -3.46 -16.93 -1.65
C PHE A 222 -4.19 -16.12 -2.73
N ASN A 223 -3.55 -15.87 -3.87
CA ASN A 223 -4.14 -15.23 -5.05
C ASN A 223 -3.94 -16.11 -6.30
N PRO A 224 -4.32 -17.40 -6.30
CA PRO A 224 -3.96 -18.36 -7.35
C PRO A 224 -4.57 -18.00 -8.72
N ALA A 225 -5.69 -17.28 -8.76
CA ALA A 225 -6.33 -16.78 -9.97
C ALA A 225 -5.43 -15.79 -10.75
N MET A 226 -4.48 -15.12 -10.09
CA MET A 226 -3.53 -14.23 -10.76
C MET A 226 -2.64 -14.95 -11.78
N ARG A 227 -2.58 -16.29 -11.78
CA ARG A 227 -1.88 -17.09 -12.82
C ARG A 227 -2.35 -16.76 -14.24
N HIS A 228 -3.62 -16.35 -14.43
CA HIS A 228 -4.16 -15.97 -15.74
C HIS A 228 -3.46 -14.73 -16.33
N THR A 229 -2.91 -13.86 -15.46
CA THR A 229 -2.13 -12.69 -15.90
C THR A 229 -0.67 -13.00 -16.23
N ALA A 230 -0.17 -14.19 -15.87
CA ALA A 230 1.27 -14.48 -15.87
C ALA A 230 1.89 -14.46 -17.29
N VAL A 231 1.20 -15.02 -18.28
CA VAL A 231 1.67 -15.03 -19.68
C VAL A 231 1.65 -13.61 -20.27
N PRO A 232 0.51 -12.87 -20.27
CA PRO A 232 0.48 -11.49 -20.77
C PRO A 232 1.52 -10.57 -20.12
N ARG A 233 1.70 -10.66 -18.79
CA ARG A 233 2.67 -9.82 -18.07
C ARG A 233 4.11 -10.11 -18.49
N ARG A 234 4.46 -11.38 -18.65
CA ARG A 234 5.80 -11.79 -19.11
C ARG A 234 6.07 -11.37 -20.55
N GLU A 235 5.09 -11.52 -21.43
CA GLU A 235 5.22 -11.13 -22.84
C GLU A 235 5.30 -9.62 -23.03
N LEU A 236 4.54 -8.86 -22.23
CA LEU A 236 4.60 -7.39 -22.24
C LEU A 236 5.95 -6.86 -21.73
N GLY A 237 6.52 -7.47 -20.68
CA GLY A 237 7.84 -7.10 -20.16
C GLY A 237 7.96 -5.68 -19.59
N ILE A 238 6.83 -4.99 -19.38
CA ILE A 238 6.77 -3.62 -18.84
C ILE A 238 5.97 -3.56 -17.53
N GLY A 239 6.22 -2.52 -16.73
CA GLY A 239 5.43 -2.23 -15.54
C GLY A 239 4.00 -1.81 -15.91
N THR A 240 3.00 -2.50 -15.36
CA THR A 240 1.56 -2.22 -15.57
C THR A 240 0.82 -2.16 -14.24
N THR A 241 -0.47 -1.84 -14.22
CA THR A 241 -1.27 -1.74 -12.98
C THR A 241 -1.09 -2.96 -12.07
N PHE A 242 -0.90 -4.17 -12.63
CA PHE A 242 -0.65 -5.40 -11.88
C PHE A 242 0.58 -5.38 -10.97
N ASN A 243 1.55 -4.50 -11.22
CA ASN A 243 2.71 -4.33 -10.35
C ASN A 243 2.36 -3.65 -9.01
N PHE A 244 1.24 -2.92 -8.94
CA PHE A 244 0.86 -2.17 -7.73
C PHE A 244 -0.25 -2.84 -6.92
N LEU A 245 -0.90 -3.87 -7.47
CA LEU A 245 -2.01 -4.54 -6.78
C LEU A 245 -1.55 -5.43 -5.62
N GLY A 246 -0.30 -5.92 -5.64
CA GLY A 246 0.22 -6.84 -4.63
C GLY A 246 0.06 -6.33 -3.19
N PRO A 247 0.56 -5.12 -2.87
CA PRO A 247 0.39 -4.50 -1.55
C PRO A 247 -1.07 -4.28 -1.14
N LEU A 248 -1.98 -4.04 -2.08
CA LEU A 248 -3.39 -3.78 -1.78
C LEU A 248 -4.21 -5.07 -1.63
N ALA A 249 -3.71 -6.20 -2.14
CA ALA A 249 -4.45 -7.45 -2.25
C ALA A 249 -4.09 -8.49 -1.17
N ASN A 250 -3.55 -8.08 -0.02
CA ASN A 250 -3.35 -8.96 1.13
C ASN A 250 -4.71 -9.54 1.60
N PRO A 251 -4.97 -10.86 1.46
CA PRO A 251 -6.27 -11.44 1.77
C PRO A 251 -6.71 -11.30 3.23
N ALA A 252 -5.77 -11.13 4.18
CA ALA A 252 -6.08 -10.89 5.59
C ALA A 252 -6.54 -9.45 5.87
N ARG A 253 -6.47 -8.55 4.88
CA ARG A 253 -6.87 -7.14 4.93
C ARG A 253 -6.35 -6.41 6.18
N PRO A 254 -5.02 -6.26 6.34
CA PRO A 254 -4.45 -5.63 7.52
C PRO A 254 -4.95 -4.21 7.76
N ALA A 255 -5.21 -3.89 9.03
CA ALA A 255 -5.69 -2.58 9.44
C ALA A 255 -4.58 -1.52 9.45
N ALA A 256 -3.31 -1.94 9.55
CA ALA A 256 -2.12 -1.10 9.49
C ALA A 256 -1.22 -1.55 8.33
N ASN A 257 -0.71 -0.62 7.52
CA ASN A 257 0.09 -0.95 6.34
C ASN A 257 1.25 0.03 6.15
N ALA A 258 2.48 -0.48 6.04
CA ALA A 258 3.63 0.27 5.56
C ALA A 258 3.94 -0.19 4.13
N ILE A 259 3.67 0.68 3.15
CA ILE A 259 3.73 0.31 1.73
C ILE A 259 4.72 1.19 0.98
N GLY A 260 5.77 0.55 0.48
CA GLY A 260 6.69 1.18 -0.44
C GLY A 260 6.19 1.14 -1.89
N VAL A 261 6.37 2.24 -2.61
CA VAL A 261 5.92 2.40 -4.00
C VAL A 261 7.03 3.01 -4.85
N ALA A 262 7.49 2.30 -5.87
CA ALA A 262 8.57 2.78 -6.74
C ALA A 262 8.15 3.88 -7.72
N ASP A 263 6.88 3.89 -8.15
CA ASP A 263 6.33 4.90 -9.06
C ASP A 263 5.59 5.98 -8.25
N PRO A 264 6.15 7.19 -8.08
CA PRO A 264 5.55 8.23 -7.24
C PRO A 264 4.17 8.67 -7.71
N ARG A 265 3.80 8.43 -8.98
CA ARG A 265 2.45 8.72 -9.49
C ARG A 265 1.38 7.82 -8.88
N MET A 266 1.79 6.65 -8.39
CA MET A 266 0.88 5.64 -7.84
C MET A 266 0.78 5.69 -6.32
N ALA A 267 1.72 6.32 -5.62
CA ALA A 267 1.67 6.43 -4.17
C ALA A 267 0.37 7.13 -3.68
N PRO A 268 -0.09 8.25 -4.29
CA PRO A 268 -1.40 8.83 -3.96
C PRO A 268 -2.59 7.92 -4.26
N VAL A 269 -2.53 7.13 -5.34
CA VAL A 269 -3.61 6.21 -5.73
C VAL A 269 -3.75 5.10 -4.71
N LEU A 270 -2.63 4.48 -4.31
CA LEU A 270 -2.59 3.44 -3.29
C LEU A 270 -3.07 3.96 -1.94
N ALA A 271 -2.62 5.15 -1.54
CA ALA A 271 -3.07 5.81 -0.31
C ALA A 271 -4.60 6.06 -0.34
N GLY A 272 -5.14 6.53 -1.46
CA GLY A 272 -6.58 6.72 -1.64
C GLY A 272 -7.39 5.43 -1.54
N VAL A 273 -6.89 4.31 -2.08
CA VAL A 273 -7.55 3.00 -1.98
C VAL A 273 -7.59 2.51 -0.52
N LEU A 274 -6.49 2.70 0.23
CA LEU A 274 -6.42 2.33 1.65
C LEU A 274 -7.33 3.22 2.49
N ALA A 275 -7.40 4.52 2.20
CA ALA A 275 -8.29 5.48 2.84
C ALA A 275 -9.76 5.08 2.65
N ALA A 276 -10.15 4.76 1.41
CA ALA A 276 -11.51 4.29 1.09
C ALA A 276 -11.89 2.99 1.81
N ARG A 277 -10.91 2.17 2.18
CA ARG A 277 -11.10 0.93 2.97
C ARG A 277 -11.09 1.16 4.48
N GLY A 278 -10.78 2.37 4.95
CA GLY A 278 -10.63 2.67 6.37
C GLY A 278 -9.41 2.02 7.01
N ALA A 279 -8.37 1.71 6.23
CA ALA A 279 -7.10 1.22 6.75
C ALA A 279 -6.18 2.38 7.12
N ASP A 280 -5.38 2.21 8.16
CA ASP A 280 -4.26 3.08 8.47
C ASP A 280 -3.06 2.67 7.61
N ALA A 281 -2.40 3.64 6.99
CA ALA A 281 -1.27 3.33 6.13
C ALA A 281 -0.27 4.47 6.00
N TRP A 282 0.99 4.10 5.89
CA TRP A 282 2.06 4.97 5.40
C TRP A 282 2.48 4.43 4.04
N VAL A 283 2.17 5.18 2.99
CA VAL A 283 2.57 4.86 1.61
C VAL A 283 3.72 5.77 1.22
N PHE A 284 4.89 5.22 0.94
CA PHE A 284 6.11 6.02 0.73
C PHE A 284 6.86 5.68 -0.55
N THR A 285 7.58 6.68 -1.04
CA THR A 285 8.53 6.57 -2.15
C THR A 285 9.81 7.29 -1.75
N GLY A 286 10.95 6.61 -1.81
CA GLY A 286 12.25 7.25 -1.68
C GLY A 286 12.48 8.21 -2.85
N ASP A 287 13.00 9.41 -2.60
CA ASP A 287 13.23 10.39 -3.67
C ASP A 287 14.41 9.99 -4.59
N ASP A 288 15.09 8.87 -4.28
CA ASP A 288 16.04 8.13 -5.11
C ASP A 288 15.38 7.04 -5.98
N GLY A 289 14.06 6.86 -5.87
CA GLY A 289 13.27 5.90 -6.63
C GLY A 289 13.07 4.54 -5.94
N LEU A 290 13.53 4.38 -4.70
CA LEU A 290 13.30 3.15 -3.93
C LEU A 290 11.82 3.03 -3.50
N ASP A 291 11.32 1.80 -3.50
CA ASP A 291 10.05 1.44 -2.85
C ASP A 291 10.26 1.08 -1.38
N GLU A 292 11.07 1.87 -0.69
CA GLU A 292 11.37 1.79 0.74
C GLU A 292 11.56 3.24 1.25
N LEU A 293 11.41 3.49 2.56
CA LEU A 293 11.99 4.71 3.14
C LEU A 293 13.51 4.61 2.99
N THR A 294 14.08 5.53 2.22
CA THR A 294 15.50 5.51 1.90
C THR A 294 16.35 6.20 2.96
N THR A 295 17.59 5.74 3.11
CA THR A 295 18.63 6.39 3.91
C THR A 295 19.61 7.19 3.05
N THR A 296 19.44 7.23 1.71
CA THR A 296 20.35 7.96 0.80
C THR A 296 19.96 9.42 0.61
N THR A 297 18.67 9.73 0.75
CA THR A 297 18.06 11.04 0.55
C THR A 297 16.74 11.13 1.34
N THR A 298 15.87 12.09 1.04
CA THR A 298 14.52 12.19 1.60
C THR A 298 13.55 11.15 1.01
N SER A 299 12.43 10.94 1.67
CA SER A 299 11.31 10.14 1.16
C SER A 299 10.01 10.95 1.22
N THR A 300 9.17 10.81 0.20
CA THR A 300 7.83 11.35 0.20
C THR A 300 6.87 10.33 0.80
N LEU A 301 6.03 10.77 1.75
CA LEU A 301 5.11 9.94 2.52
C LEU A 301 3.67 10.41 2.34
N HIS A 302 2.76 9.49 2.05
CA HIS A 302 1.31 9.69 2.13
C HIS A 302 0.77 8.94 3.35
N VAL A 303 0.32 9.70 4.35
CA VAL A 303 -0.23 9.21 5.61
C VAL A 303 -1.73 9.08 5.47
N VAL A 304 -2.22 7.86 5.68
CA VAL A 304 -3.62 7.48 5.66
C VAL A 304 -4.06 7.20 7.10
N HIS A 305 -5.04 7.96 7.57
CA HIS A 305 -5.68 7.76 8.86
C HIS A 305 -7.11 8.32 8.82
N ASP A 306 -8.07 7.64 9.44
CA ASP A 306 -9.49 8.03 9.48
C ASP A 306 -10.09 8.36 8.09
N GLY A 307 -9.69 7.59 7.09
CA GLY A 307 -10.14 7.75 5.70
C GLY A 307 -9.67 9.03 5.02
N GLN A 308 -8.71 9.76 5.61
CA GLN A 308 -8.07 10.94 5.03
C GLN A 308 -6.64 10.62 4.61
N VAL A 309 -6.15 11.34 3.60
CA VAL A 309 -4.77 11.27 3.14
C VAL A 309 -4.10 12.63 3.36
N SER A 310 -2.97 12.63 4.05
CA SER A 310 -2.07 13.78 4.16
C SER A 310 -0.69 13.43 3.62
N THR A 311 0.14 14.42 3.31
CA THR A 311 1.48 14.22 2.77
C THR A 311 2.52 14.81 3.70
N ALA A 312 3.63 14.10 3.89
CA ALA A 312 4.80 14.52 4.64
C ALA A 312 6.09 14.16 3.89
N THR A 313 7.21 14.72 4.34
CA THR A 313 8.55 14.36 3.86
C THR A 313 9.35 13.87 5.04
N VAL A 314 10.01 12.72 4.89
CA VAL A 314 10.91 12.15 5.90
C VAL A 314 12.34 12.38 5.45
N ASP A 315 13.15 12.97 6.33
CA ASP A 315 14.60 13.06 6.17
C ASP A 315 15.26 12.14 7.22
N PRO A 316 15.95 11.06 6.82
CA PRO A 316 16.58 10.14 7.77
C PRO A 316 17.57 10.85 8.73
N ARG A 317 18.18 11.97 8.30
CA ARG A 317 19.12 12.74 9.13
C ARG A 317 18.44 13.38 10.34
N ALA A 318 17.15 13.71 10.24
CA ALA A 318 16.38 14.24 11.38
C ALA A 318 16.22 13.18 12.50
N HIS A 319 16.35 11.90 12.16
CA HIS A 319 16.30 10.77 13.08
C HIS A 319 17.69 10.23 13.44
N GLY A 320 18.76 11.00 13.17
CA GLY A 320 20.14 10.61 13.51
C GLY A 320 20.76 9.56 12.60
N ILE A 321 20.13 9.24 11.46
CA ILE A 321 20.65 8.27 10.48
C ILE A 321 21.58 8.98 9.49
N ALA A 322 22.80 8.47 9.36
CA ALA A 322 23.76 8.99 8.40
C ALA A 322 23.37 8.63 6.96
N PRO A 323 23.60 9.51 5.97
CA PRO A 323 23.33 9.18 4.57
C PRO A 323 24.13 7.96 4.10
N ALA A 324 23.43 6.98 3.55
CA ALA A 324 24.03 5.82 2.90
C ALA A 324 24.17 6.04 1.38
N THR A 325 24.90 5.14 0.72
CA THR A 325 24.91 5.02 -0.75
C THR A 325 24.02 3.87 -1.22
N PRO A 326 23.53 3.88 -2.46
CA PRO A 326 22.80 2.74 -3.02
C PRO A 326 23.58 1.42 -2.98
N ASP A 327 24.91 1.49 -3.09
CA ASP A 327 25.78 0.31 -3.04
C ASP A 327 25.85 -0.30 -1.64
N ASP A 328 25.69 0.49 -0.58
CA ASP A 328 25.65 0.00 0.81
C ASP A 328 24.40 -0.85 1.11
N LEU A 329 23.33 -0.64 0.32
CA LEU A 329 22.06 -1.36 0.45
C LEU A 329 21.92 -2.49 -0.57
N ARG A 330 22.94 -2.71 -1.41
CA ARG A 330 22.88 -3.71 -2.49
C ARG A 330 22.78 -5.12 -1.93
N GLY A 331 21.78 -5.84 -2.41
CA GLY A 331 21.58 -7.26 -2.11
C GLY A 331 22.22 -8.18 -3.15
N GLY A 332 21.94 -9.46 -2.97
CA GLY A 332 22.42 -10.55 -3.83
C GLY A 332 21.37 -11.63 -4.00
N GLY A 333 21.82 -12.87 -4.24
CA GLY A 333 20.95 -14.03 -4.30
C GLY A 333 20.35 -14.40 -2.93
N PRO A 334 19.44 -15.38 -2.89
CA PRO A 334 18.71 -15.76 -1.67
C PRO A 334 19.61 -16.09 -0.47
N ASP A 335 20.73 -16.79 -0.70
CA ASP A 335 21.66 -17.16 0.39
C ASP A 335 22.39 -15.92 0.97
N HIS A 336 22.76 -14.97 0.11
CA HIS A 336 23.39 -13.71 0.54
C HIS A 336 22.40 -12.87 1.36
N ASN A 337 21.18 -12.67 0.86
CA ASN A 337 20.19 -11.87 1.58
C ASN A 337 19.74 -12.54 2.89
N ALA A 338 19.70 -13.87 2.95
CA ALA A 338 19.46 -14.60 4.20
C ALA A 338 20.61 -14.44 5.22
N ASP A 339 21.87 -14.39 4.77
CA ASP A 339 23.00 -14.06 5.64
C ASP A 339 22.90 -12.63 6.18
N VAL A 340 22.56 -11.64 5.33
CA VAL A 340 22.32 -10.26 5.76
C VAL A 340 21.24 -10.19 6.84
N VAL A 341 20.14 -10.93 6.69
CA VAL A 341 19.09 -10.99 7.74
C VAL A 341 19.67 -11.55 9.03
N ARG A 342 20.46 -12.63 8.99
CA ARG A 342 21.07 -13.21 10.20
C ARG A 342 22.02 -12.24 10.89
N ARG A 343 22.87 -11.53 10.13
CA ARG A 343 23.80 -10.55 10.71
C ARG A 343 23.07 -9.36 11.34
N LEU A 344 22.03 -8.85 10.68
CA LEU A 344 21.15 -7.82 11.26
C LEU A 344 20.56 -8.29 12.59
N LEU A 345 19.96 -9.48 12.61
CA LEU A 345 19.33 -10.04 13.82
C LEU A 345 20.33 -10.37 14.93
N ALA A 346 21.61 -10.54 14.59
CA ALA A 346 22.72 -10.65 15.53
C ALA A 346 23.24 -9.28 16.02
N GLY A 347 22.61 -8.18 15.59
CA GLY A 347 22.92 -6.82 16.04
C GLY A 347 23.96 -6.08 15.19
N GLU A 348 24.36 -6.58 14.02
CA GLU A 348 25.33 -5.89 13.16
C GLU A 348 24.88 -4.45 12.85
N SER A 349 25.75 -3.49 13.14
CA SER A 349 25.54 -2.08 12.83
C SER A 349 25.92 -1.74 11.40
N GLY A 350 25.25 -0.76 10.80
CA GLY A 350 25.62 -0.21 9.49
C GLY A 350 24.40 0.20 8.65
N PRO A 351 24.62 0.61 7.39
CA PRO A 351 23.58 1.17 6.53
C PRO A 351 22.33 0.29 6.35
N VAL A 352 22.51 -1.03 6.26
CA VAL A 352 21.40 -1.98 6.18
C VAL A 352 20.55 -1.96 7.45
N ARG A 353 21.18 -1.94 8.62
CA ARG A 353 20.47 -1.83 9.89
C ARG A 353 19.70 -0.52 9.95
N ASP A 354 20.33 0.60 9.61
CA ASP A 354 19.68 1.91 9.65
C ASP A 354 18.45 1.97 8.73
N ALA A 355 18.56 1.45 7.50
CA ALA A 355 17.44 1.37 6.58
C ALA A 355 16.31 0.47 7.10
N VAL A 356 16.64 -0.66 7.73
CA VAL A 356 15.64 -1.55 8.33
C VAL A 356 14.96 -0.92 9.53
N LEU A 357 15.70 -0.24 10.41
CA LEU A 357 15.16 0.45 11.58
C LEU A 357 14.23 1.59 11.17
N LEU A 358 14.57 2.35 10.12
CA LEU A 358 13.71 3.38 9.55
C LEU A 358 12.38 2.81 9.05
N ASN A 359 12.42 1.75 8.24
CA ASN A 359 11.22 1.14 7.66
C ASN A 359 10.39 0.36 8.71
N ALA A 360 11.04 -0.33 9.65
CA ALA A 360 10.35 -0.97 10.77
C ALA A 360 9.72 0.07 11.71
N GLY A 361 10.40 1.19 11.92
CA GLY A 361 9.89 2.30 12.72
C GLY A 361 8.64 2.92 12.12
N ALA A 362 8.62 3.14 10.80
CA ALA A 362 7.41 3.57 10.09
C ALA A 362 6.26 2.55 10.22
N ALA A 363 6.56 1.26 10.10
CA ALA A 363 5.57 0.21 10.26
C ALA A 363 4.97 0.18 11.67
N LEU A 364 5.80 0.35 12.70
CA LEU A 364 5.35 0.45 14.10
C LEU A 364 4.57 1.75 14.35
N ALA A 365 4.99 2.88 13.76
CA ALA A 365 4.26 4.15 13.87
C ALA A 365 2.80 4.03 13.38
N VAL A 366 2.58 3.43 12.20
CA VAL A 366 1.23 3.15 11.68
C VAL A 366 0.46 2.17 12.56
N TYR A 367 1.16 1.16 13.09
CA TYR A 367 0.52 0.11 13.88
C TYR A 367 0.02 0.63 15.23
N ASP A 368 0.83 1.40 15.94
CA ASP A 368 0.56 1.81 17.32
C ASP A 368 -0.12 3.18 17.43
N SER A 369 0.27 4.14 16.58
CA SER A 369 -0.09 5.56 16.73
C SER A 369 -0.35 6.26 15.38
N PRO A 370 -1.30 5.78 14.56
CA PRO A 370 -1.48 6.25 13.17
C PRO A 370 -1.88 7.73 13.03
N GLY A 371 -2.41 8.35 14.09
CA GLY A 371 -2.84 9.76 14.11
C GLY A 371 -1.84 10.74 14.75
N GLU A 372 -0.73 10.24 15.30
CA GLU A 372 0.30 11.09 15.89
C GLU A 372 1.16 11.77 14.80
N PRO A 373 1.84 12.90 15.11
CA PRO A 373 2.76 13.54 14.18
C PRO A 373 3.80 12.56 13.63
N VAL A 374 4.09 12.68 12.33
CA VAL A 374 4.98 11.74 11.60
C VAL A 374 6.35 11.65 12.26
N ASP A 375 6.98 12.77 12.59
CA ASP A 375 8.34 12.77 13.13
C ASP A 375 8.41 12.12 14.52
N ASP A 376 7.45 12.42 15.40
CA ASP A 376 7.40 11.90 16.76
C ASP A 376 7.10 10.39 16.77
N SER A 377 6.11 9.96 15.97
CA SER A 377 5.73 8.56 15.87
C SER A 377 6.80 7.71 15.17
N LEU A 378 7.45 8.24 14.14
CA LEU A 378 8.58 7.58 13.48
C LEU A 378 9.78 7.44 14.42
N ALA A 379 10.14 8.48 15.17
CA ALA A 379 11.23 8.41 16.15
C ALA A 379 10.94 7.35 17.24
N ALA A 380 9.71 7.30 17.76
CA ALA A 380 9.30 6.28 18.71
C ALA A 380 9.33 4.86 18.10
N GLY A 381 8.89 4.72 16.85
CA GLY A 381 8.96 3.47 16.10
C GLY A 381 10.40 2.99 15.90
N ILE A 382 11.32 3.87 15.48
CA ILE A 382 12.75 3.55 15.29
C ILE A 382 13.37 3.06 16.60
N ALA A 383 13.08 3.73 17.73
CA ALA A 383 13.59 3.32 19.04
C ALA A 383 13.12 1.90 19.42
N ARG A 384 11.85 1.57 19.16
CA ARG A 384 11.31 0.21 19.39
C ARG A 384 11.89 -0.83 18.43
N ALA A 385 12.11 -0.47 17.18
CA ALA A 385 12.75 -1.34 16.21
C ALA A 385 14.20 -1.66 16.64
N ALA A 386 14.93 -0.66 17.15
CA ALA A 386 16.29 -0.84 17.67
C ALA A 386 16.30 -1.78 18.88
N GLU A 387 15.43 -1.55 19.87
CA GLU A 387 15.28 -2.43 21.04
C GLU A 387 14.92 -3.86 20.64
N SER A 388 14.05 -4.05 19.65
CA SER A 388 13.69 -5.37 19.13
C SER A 388 14.88 -6.14 18.58
N VAL A 389 15.80 -5.45 17.89
CA VAL A 389 17.05 -6.05 17.40
C VAL A 389 18.02 -6.30 18.56
N ASP A 390 18.28 -5.28 19.38
CA ASP A 390 19.35 -5.30 20.39
C ASP A 390 19.07 -6.23 21.58
N SER A 391 17.79 -6.39 21.95
CA SER A 391 17.36 -7.35 22.97
C SER A 391 17.33 -8.81 22.46
N GLY A 392 17.46 -9.02 21.15
CA GLY A 392 17.30 -10.33 20.50
C GLY A 392 15.84 -10.74 20.26
N ALA A 393 14.86 -9.88 20.55
CA ALA A 393 13.44 -10.18 20.38
C ALA A 393 13.07 -10.46 18.90
N ALA A 394 13.66 -9.73 17.95
CA ALA A 394 13.51 -9.96 16.52
C ALA A 394 14.05 -11.34 16.09
N ALA A 395 15.21 -11.74 16.62
CA ALA A 395 15.78 -13.07 16.37
C ALA A 395 14.87 -14.17 16.92
N ALA A 396 14.39 -14.01 18.16
CA ALA A 396 13.45 -14.94 18.78
C ALA A 396 12.11 -15.03 18.02
N ALA A 397 11.64 -13.95 17.40
CA ALA A 397 10.45 -13.97 16.56
C ALA A 397 10.65 -14.84 15.31
N LEU A 398 11.80 -14.71 14.64
CA LEU A 398 12.14 -15.58 13.51
C LEU A 398 12.26 -17.05 13.94
N GLU A 399 12.90 -17.34 15.08
CA GLU A 399 13.04 -18.70 15.60
C GLU A 399 11.67 -19.34 15.90
N ARG A 400 10.78 -18.62 16.59
CA ARG A 400 9.39 -19.07 16.82
C ARG A 400 8.67 -19.33 15.51
N TRP A 401 8.84 -18.46 14.52
CA TRP A 401 8.20 -18.61 13.22
C TRP A 401 8.69 -19.84 12.47
N VAL A 402 10.01 -20.06 12.41
CA VAL A 402 10.61 -21.27 11.81
C VAL A 402 10.10 -22.52 12.50
N ALA A 403 10.10 -22.55 13.83
CA ALA A 403 9.60 -23.69 14.61
C ALA A 403 8.11 -23.95 14.34
N ALA A 404 7.26 -22.92 14.41
CA ALA A 404 5.83 -23.03 14.18
C ALA A 404 5.48 -23.46 12.75
N SER A 405 6.25 -23.04 11.75
CA SER A 405 6.06 -23.44 10.35
C SER A 405 6.52 -24.88 10.05
N SER A 406 7.32 -25.46 10.94
CA SER A 406 7.87 -26.82 10.79
C SER A 406 7.15 -27.88 11.64
N ALA A 407 6.32 -27.44 12.59
CA ALA A 407 5.44 -28.28 13.40
C ALA A 407 4.20 -28.68 12.60
#